data_AF-A0A544T5K7-F1
#
_entry.id   AF-A0A544T5K7-F1
#
_cell.length_a   1.000
_cell.length_b   1.000
_cell.length_c   1.000
_cell.angle_alpha   90.00
_cell.angle_beta   90.00
_cell.angle_gamma   90.00
#
_symmetry.space_group_name_H-M   'P 1'
#
loop_
_entity.id
_entity.type
_entity.pdbx_description
1 polymer ?
#
loop_
_entity_poly.entity_id
_entity_poly.type
_entity_poly.pdbx_seq_one_letter_code
_entity_poly.pdbx_strand_id
1 'polypeptide(L)' 'MVWILNNIFCYLMFIGFSIFVVINKEDLLLINRLSIWVIAMLLLLMLSMFGTYRIYGWIKEGKL' A
#
# COMPACT_ATOMS: atom_id res chain seq x y z
N MET A 1 1.86 -3.53 -18.60
CA MET A 1 0.68 -4.19 -17.98
C MET A 1 0.94 -4.74 -16.56
N VAL A 2 1.95 -5.59 -16.33
CA VAL A 2 2.28 -6.17 -14.99
C VAL A 2 2.43 -5.12 -13.87
N TRP A 3 3.02 -3.96 -14.18
CA TRP A 3 3.20 -2.88 -13.21
C TRP A 3 1.89 -2.24 -12.72
N ILE A 4 0.88 -2.14 -13.61
CA ILE A 4 -0.45 -1.64 -13.24
C ILE A 4 -1.14 -2.64 -12.32
N LEU A 5 -1.07 -3.93 -12.65
CA LEU A 5 -1.64 -5.00 -11.82
C LEU A 5 -1.01 -5.01 -10.42
N ASN A 6 0.32 -4.95 -10.34
CA ASN A 6 1.03 -4.90 -9.07
C ASN A 6 0.65 -3.66 -8.24
N ASN A 7 0.47 -2.51 -8.90
CA ASN A 7 0.05 -1.29 -8.20
C ASN A 7 -1.37 -1.40 -7.65
N ILE A 8 -2.33 -1.93 -8.43
CA ILE A 8 -3.71 -2.19 -7.99
C ILE A 8 -3.71 -3.17 -6.81
N PHE A 9 -2.88 -4.22 -6.88
CA PHE A 9 -2.72 -5.18 -5.80
C PHE A 9 -2.18 -4.53 -4.51
N CYS A 10 -1.21 -3.59 -4.62
CA CYS A 10 -0.75 -2.81 -3.47
C CYS A 10 -1.87 -1.98 -2.85
N TYR A 11 -2.71 -1.32 -3.64
CA TYR A 11 -3.88 -0.58 -3.11
C TYR A 11 -4.88 -1.50 -2.40
N LEU A 12 -5.16 -2.67 -2.97
CA LEU A 12 -6.03 -3.68 -2.34
C LEU A 12 -5.46 -4.18 -1.01
N MET A 13 -4.16 -4.49 -0.97
CA MET A 13 -3.46 -4.85 0.26
C MET A 13 -3.53 -3.74 1.30
N PHE A 14 -3.32 -2.49 0.90
CA PHE A 14 -3.40 -1.34 1.80
C PHE A 14 -4.79 -1.22 2.45
N ILE A 15 -5.86 -1.41 1.67
CA ILE A 15 -7.24 -1.40 2.18
C ILE A 15 -7.46 -2.56 3.15
N GLY A 16 -7.04 -3.78 2.78
CA GLY A 16 -7.17 -4.95 3.64
C GLY A 16 -6.43 -4.80 4.98
N PHE A 17 -5.19 -4.30 4.94
CA PHE A 17 -4.41 -4.03 6.15
C PHE A 17 -5.00 -2.90 6.98
N SER A 18 -5.54 -1.85 6.35
CA SER A 18 -6.22 -0.77 7.08
C SER A 18 -7.44 -1.30 7.86
N ILE A 19 -8.26 -2.15 7.23
CA ILE A 19 -9.40 -2.79 7.90
C ILE A 19 -8.91 -3.67 9.04
N PHE A 20 -7.89 -4.50 8.81
CA PHE A 20 -7.31 -5.38 9.83
C PHE A 20 -6.81 -4.59 11.05
N VAL A 21 -6.07 -3.50 10.82
CA VAL A 21 -5.53 -2.65 11.89
C VAL A 21 -6.65 -1.95 12.66
N VAL A 22 -7.70 -1.48 11.99
CA VAL A 22 -8.84 -0.82 12.66
C VAL A 22 -9.62 -1.80 13.53
N ILE A 23 -9.86 -3.02 13.05
CA ILE A 23 -10.58 -4.06 13.79
C ILE A 23 -9.77 -4.53 15.00
N ASN A 24 -8.47 -4.77 14.83
CA ASN A 24 -7.60 -5.34 15.88
C ASN A 24 -6.79 -4.27 16.63
N LYS A 25 -7.19 -2.99 16.55
CA LYS A 25 -6.39 -1.86 17.07
C LYS A 25 -6.06 -2.02 18.56
N GLU A 26 -6.97 -2.58 19.34
CA GLU A 26 -6.85 -2.72 20.79
C GLU A 26 -5.85 -3.82 21.12
N ASP A 27 -5.96 -5.00 20.49
CA ASP A 27 -5.00 -6.10 20.62
C ASP A 27 -3.60 -5.71 20.14
N LEU A 28 -3.53 -4.96 19.03
CA LEU A 28 -2.28 -4.46 18.46
C LEU A 28 -1.58 -3.46 19.37
N LEU A 29 -2.35 -2.63 20.08
CA LEU A 29 -1.82 -1.70 21.07
C LEU A 29 -1.32 -2.46 22.30
N LEU A 30 -2.06 -3.48 22.74
CA LEU A 30 -1.74 -4.29 23.92
C LEU A 30 -0.42 -5.05 23.75
N ILE A 31 -0.12 -5.51 22.53
CA ILE A 31 1.16 -6.19 22.18
C ILE A 31 2.23 -5.16 21.75
N ASN A 32 1.94 -3.86 21.78
CA ASN A 32 2.82 -2.78 21.32
C ASN A 32 3.32 -2.96 19.88
N ARG A 33 2.50 -3.60 19.03
CA ARG A 33 2.80 -3.92 17.62
C ARG A 33 2.12 -2.96 16.65
N LEU A 34 1.20 -2.12 17.13
CA LEU A 34 0.45 -1.17 16.32
C LEU A 34 1.37 -0.25 15.49
N SER A 35 2.47 0.25 16.08
CA SER A 35 3.43 1.09 15.35
C SER A 35 4.07 0.40 14.15
N ILE A 36 4.44 -0.89 14.26
CA ILE A 36 5.03 -1.64 13.13
C ILE A 36 4.00 -1.78 12.00
N TRP A 37 2.75 -2.05 12.33
CA TRP A 37 1.67 -2.14 11.34
C TRP A 37 1.40 -0.82 10.65
N VAL A 38 1.39 0.29 11.39
CA VAL A 38 1.26 1.64 10.82
C VAL A 38 2.43 1.99 9.90
N ILE A 39 3.66 1.67 10.30
CA ILE A 39 4.86 1.88 9.46
C ILE A 39 4.78 1.02 8.19
N ALA A 40 4.39 -0.26 8.31
CA ALA A 40 4.21 -1.14 7.16
C ALA A 40 3.17 -0.60 6.18
N MET A 41 2.04 -0.08 6.68
CA MET A 41 1.01 0.57 5.86
C MET A 41 1.54 1.82 5.14
N LEU A 42 2.34 2.66 5.82
CA LEU A 42 2.98 3.84 5.22
C LEU A 42 3.95 3.46 4.09
N LEU A 43 4.78 2.43 4.30
CA LEU A 43 5.69 1.92 3.27
C LEU A 43 4.93 1.36 2.08
N LEU A 44 3.83 0.64 2.31
CA LEU A 44 2.99 0.08 1.26
C LEU A 44 2.32 1.18 0.42
N LEU A 45 1.88 2.26 1.08
CA LEU A 45 1.40 3.48 0.42
C LEU A 45 2.48 4.12 -0.47
N MET A 46 3.71 4.28 0.05
CA MET A 46 4.84 4.81 -0.72
C MET A 46 5.15 3.95 -1.95
N LEU A 47 5.15 2.62 -1.80
CA LEU A 47 5.34 1.69 -2.92
C LEU A 47 4.24 1.86 -3.98
N SER A 48 2.98 2.02 -3.57
CA SER A 48 1.87 2.26 -4.51
C SER A 48 1.98 3.61 -5.22
N MET A 49 2.41 4.67 -4.50
CA MET A 49 2.61 5.99 -5.10
C MET A 49 3.74 5.95 -6.13
N PHE A 50 4.85 5.26 -5.82
CA PHE A 50 5.95 5.07 -6.76
C PHE A 50 5.54 4.27 -7.99
N GLY A 51 4.76 3.20 -7.82
CA GLY A 51 4.18 2.43 -8.92
C GLY A 51 3.33 3.31 -9.83
N THR A 52 2.47 4.13 -9.23
CA THR A 52 1.60 5.08 -9.94
C THR A 52 2.42 6.12 -10.72
N TYR A 53 3.45 6.71 -10.10
CA TYR A 53 4.32 7.69 -10.76
C TYR A 53 5.05 7.11 -11.97
N ARG A 54 5.53 5.86 -11.85
CA ARG A 54 6.20 5.16 -12.95
C ARG A 54 5.23 4.87 -14.11
N ILE A 55 4.00 4.44 -13.81
CA ILE A 55 2.95 4.21 -14.81
C ILE A 55 2.61 5.53 -15.51
N TYR A 56 2.45 6.63 -14.77
CA TYR A 56 2.20 7.94 -15.35
C TYR A 56 3.32 8.39 -16.28
N GLY A 57 4.58 8.15 -15.91
CA GLY A 57 5.75 8.36 -16.78
C GLY A 57 5.66 7.57 -18.09
N TRP A 58 5.27 6.30 -18.03
CA TRP A 58 5.10 5.47 -19.23
C TRP A 58 3.97 5.94 -20.14
N ILE A 59 2.85 6.42 -19.57
CA ILE A 59 1.76 7.04 -20.32
C ILE A 59 2.27 8.29 -21.04
N LYS A 60 3.03 9.15 -20.34
CA LYS A 60 3.57 10.39 -20.90
C LYS A 60 4.61 10.14 -22.01
N GLU A 61 5.37 9.06 -21.91
CA GLU A 61 6.34 8.63 -22.93
C GLU A 61 5.70 7.84 -24.09
N GLY A 62 4.39 7.57 -24.06
CA GLY A 62 3.70 6.79 -25.08
C GLY A 62 4.13 5.32 -25.14
N LYS A 63 4.72 4.80 -24.05
CA LYS A 63 5.24 3.42 -23.94
C LYS A 63 4.23 2.44 -23.34
N LEU A 64 2.98 2.87 -23.17
CA LEU A 64 1.91 2.04 -22.61
C LEU A 64 1.17 1.25 -23.69
#